data_AF-A0A5C5UQV8-F1
#
_entry.id   AF-A0A5C5UQV8-F1
#
_cell.length_a   1.000
_cell.length_b   1.000
_cell.length_c   1.000
_cell.angle_alpha   90.00
_cell.angle_beta   90.00
_cell.angle_gamma   90.00
#
_symmetry.space_group_name_H-M   'P 1'
#
loop_
_entity.id
_entity.type
_entity.pdbx_description
1 polymer ?
#
loop_
_entity_poly.entity_id
_entity_poly.type
_entity_poly.pdbx_seq_one_letter_code
_entity_poly.pdbx_strand_id
1 'polypeptide(L)' 'MNQEQKEYKELLEQQLQNTKEQIQILDEMDFKLREMKEIAECAARDKLSPKERFNSNKQMEKLKKDFESLKALRHANYH' A
#
# COMPACT_ATOMS: atom_id res chain seq x y z
N MET A 1 13.54 -11.31 -35.97
CA MET A 1 12.47 -10.47 -35.39
C MET A 1 12.29 -9.26 -36.30
N ASN A 2 11.10 -9.04 -36.84
CA ASN A 2 10.80 -7.83 -37.60
C ASN A 2 10.65 -6.62 -36.65
N GLN A 3 10.52 -5.42 -37.20
CA GLN A 3 10.43 -4.19 -36.41
C GLN A 3 9.17 -4.16 -35.52
N GLU A 4 8.01 -4.56 -36.05
CA GLU A 4 6.75 -4.65 -35.29
C GLU A 4 6.85 -5.59 -34.09
N GLN A 5 7.55 -6.72 -34.22
CA GLN A 5 7.77 -7.66 -33.13
C GLN A 5 8.70 -7.08 -32.04
N LYS A 6 9.63 -6.19 -32.41
CA LYS A 6 10.48 -5.48 -31.42
C LYS A 6 9.66 -4.47 -30.64
N GLU A 7 8.90 -3.64 -31.34
CA GLU A 7 8.04 -2.62 -30.73
C GLU A 7 6.97 -3.26 -29.82
N TYR A 8 6.36 -4.35 -30.27
CA TYR A 8 5.40 -5.10 -29.46
C TYR A 8 6.05 -5.71 -28.21
N LYS A 9 7.26 -6.23 -28.33
CA LYS A 9 8.00 -6.76 -27.18
C LYS A 9 8.33 -5.66 -26.18
N GLU A 10 8.80 -4.50 -26.63
CA GLU A 10 9.11 -3.35 -25.77
C GLU A 10 7.86 -2.85 -25.03
N LEU A 11 6.71 -2.79 -25.71
CA LEU A 11 5.43 -2.48 -25.08
C LEU A 11 5.07 -3.47 -23.97
N LEU A 12 5.22 -4.78 -24.23
CA LEU A 12 4.93 -5.82 -23.23
C LEU A 12 5.88 -5.75 -22.03
N GLU A 13 7.16 -5.44 -22.25
CA GLU A 13 8.14 -5.26 -21.18
C GLU A 13 7.79 -4.05 -20.30
N GLN A 14 7.35 -2.94 -20.90
CA GLN A 14 6.86 -1.77 -20.16
C GLN A 14 5.60 -2.11 -19.34
N GLN A 15 4.62 -2.79 -19.95
CA GLN A 15 3.40 -3.21 -19.24
C GLN A 15 3.71 -4.16 -18.07
N LEU A 16 4.65 -5.09 -18.25
CA LEU A 16 5.10 -5.99 -17.19
C LEU A 16 5.76 -5.22 -16.05
N GLN A 17 6.63 -4.26 -16.36
CA GLN A 17 7.31 -3.45 -15.36
C GLN A 17 6.31 -2.62 -14.56
N ASN A 18 5.37 -1.95 -15.23
CA ASN A 18 4.29 -1.20 -14.58
C ASN A 18 3.47 -2.10 -13.65
N THR A 19 3.13 -3.31 -14.11
CA THR A 19 2.36 -4.27 -13.29
C THR A 19 3.13 -4.69 -12.03
N LYS A 20 4.44 -4.89 -12.13
CA LYS A 20 5.28 -5.23 -10.96
C LYS A 20 5.31 -4.10 -9.94
N GLU A 21 5.43 -2.87 -10.38
CA GLU A 21 5.41 -1.69 -9.50
C GLU A 21 4.05 -1.54 -8.81
N GLN A 22 2.95 -1.80 -9.52
CA GLN A 22 1.61 -1.82 -8.94
C GLN A 22 1.45 -2.90 -7.86
N ILE A 23 1.98 -4.10 -8.09
CA ILE A 23 1.97 -5.19 -7.10
C ILE A 23 2.70 -4.77 -5.83
N GLN A 24 3.88 -4.14 -5.95
CA GLN A 24 4.64 -3.66 -4.79
C GLN A 24 3.85 -2.65 -3.95
N ILE A 25 3.15 -1.71 -4.61
CA ILE A 25 2.30 -0.73 -3.90
C ILE A 25 1.15 -1.44 -3.19
N LEU A 26 0.51 -2.43 -3.83
CA LEU A 26 -0.58 -3.20 -3.22
C LEU A 26 -0.09 -4.03 -2.01
N ASP A 27 1.09 -4.62 -2.09
CA ASP A 27 1.70 -5.35 -0.98
C ASP A 27 1.98 -4.42 0.22
N GLU A 28 2.48 -3.21 -0.02
CA GLU A 28 2.66 -2.20 1.03
C GLU A 28 1.32 -1.76 1.63
N MET A 29 0.29 -1.57 0.79
CA MET A 29 -1.05 -1.23 1.27
C MET A 29 -1.63 -2.34 2.16
N ASP A 30 -1.49 -3.61 1.78
CA ASP A 30 -1.95 -4.75 2.58
C ASP A 30 -1.20 -4.84 3.91
N PHE A 31 0.12 -4.62 3.89
CA PHE A 31 0.92 -4.54 5.11
C PHE A 31 0.40 -3.46 6.07
N LYS A 32 0.12 -2.25 5.57
CA LYS A 32 -0.45 -1.16 6.39
C LYS A 32 -1.81 -1.51 6.98
N LEU A 33 -2.68 -2.16 6.21
CA LEU A 33 -3.99 -2.61 6.69
C LEU A 33 -3.87 -3.68 7.79
N ARG A 34 -2.90 -4.60 7.68
CA ARG A 34 -2.60 -5.58 8.74
C ARG A 34 -2.12 -4.90 10.02
N GLU A 35 -1.20 -3.94 9.91
CA GLU A 35 -0.74 -3.14 11.07
C GLU A 35 -1.92 -2.43 11.77
N MET A 36 -2.81 -1.79 10.99
CA MET A 36 -4.01 -1.14 11.53
C MET A 36 -4.93 -2.13 12.24
N LYS A 37 -5.14 -3.31 11.64
CA LYS A 37 -5.96 -4.37 12.24
C LYS A 37 -5.39 -4.82 13.58
N GLU A 38 -4.09 -5.07 13.67
CA GLU A 38 -3.43 -5.47 14.91
C GLU A 38 -3.59 -4.42 16.01
N ILE A 39 -3.45 -3.13 15.67
CA ILE A 39 -3.68 -2.03 16.62
C ILE A 39 -5.14 -2.01 17.09
N ALA A 40 -6.11 -2.16 16.18
CA ALA A 40 -7.52 -2.17 16.52
C ALA A 40 -7.89 -3.36 17.42
N GLU A 41 -7.38 -4.55 17.11
CA GLU A 41 -7.58 -5.76 17.91
C GLU A 41 -6.95 -5.62 19.31
N CYS A 42 -5.76 -5.03 19.42
CA CYS A 42 -5.15 -4.73 20.71
C CYS A 42 -5.97 -3.71 21.51
N ALA A 43 -6.49 -2.68 20.85
CA ALA A 43 -7.29 -1.64 21.50
C ALA A 43 -8.65 -2.13 21.98
N ALA A 44 -9.25 -3.09 21.28
CA ALA A 44 -10.54 -3.70 21.63
C ALA A 44 -10.47 -4.62 22.87
N ARG A 45 -9.27 -5.05 23.32
CA ARG A 45 -9.11 -5.98 24.45
C ARG A 45 -9.23 -5.32 25.84
N ASP A 46 -9.94 -4.19 25.94
CA ASP A 46 -10.39 -3.47 27.16
C ASP A 46 -9.36 -3.10 28.25
N LYS A 47 -8.07 -3.39 28.07
CA LYS A 47 -7.03 -3.15 29.10
C LYS A 47 -6.10 -1.96 28.84
N LEU A 48 -6.35 -1.15 27.80
CA LEU A 48 -5.46 -0.02 27.50
C LEU A 48 -5.67 1.15 28.45
N SER A 49 -4.60 1.59 29.09
CA SER A 49 -4.51 2.87 29.78
C SER A 49 -4.75 4.04 28.82
N PRO A 50 -5.10 5.25 29.32
CA PRO A 50 -5.24 6.44 28.49
C PRO A 50 -4.01 6.75 27.63
N LYS A 51 -2.80 6.50 28.16
CA LYS A 51 -1.54 6.69 27.44
C LYS A 51 -1.38 5.71 26.28
N GLU A 52 -1.73 4.44 26.50
CA GLU A 52 -1.69 3.42 25.45
C GLU A 52 -2.73 3.69 24.37
N ARG A 53 -3.96 4.08 24.74
CA ARG A 53 -4.99 4.50 23.76
C ARG A 53 -4.53 5.68 22.93
N PHE A 54 -3.93 6.69 23.56
CA PHE A 54 -3.38 7.84 22.84
C PHE A 54 -2.29 7.42 21.84
N ASN A 55 -1.38 6.53 22.25
CA ASN A 55 -0.33 6.02 21.38
C ASN A 55 -0.89 5.19 20.21
N SER A 56 -1.84 4.30 20.48
CA SER A 56 -2.54 3.51 19.45
C SER A 56 -3.25 4.40 18.44
N ASN A 57 -3.95 5.44 18.89
CA ASN A 57 -4.59 6.41 17.99
C ASN A 57 -3.57 7.16 17.14
N LYS A 58 -2.44 7.58 17.72
CA LYS A 58 -1.37 8.25 16.97
C LYS A 58 -0.76 7.35 15.90
N GLN A 59 -0.57 6.07 16.21
CA GLN A 59 -0.08 5.07 15.24
C GLN A 59 -1.11 4.81 14.14
N MET A 60 -2.38 4.66 14.49
CA MET A 60 -3.48 4.49 13.54
C MET A 60 -3.56 5.67 12.55
N GLU A 61 -3.49 6.90 13.04
CA GLU A 61 -3.51 8.10 12.20
C GLU A 61 -2.29 8.18 11.28
N LYS A 62 -1.11 7.77 11.74
CA LYS A 62 0.07 7.68 10.88
C LYS A 62 -0.14 6.66 9.77
N LEU A 63 -0.54 5.44 10.12
CA LEU A 63 -0.78 4.38 9.14
C LEU A 63 -1.85 4.79 8.11
N LYS A 64 -2.89 5.51 8.55
CA LYS A 64 -3.95 5.99 7.65
C LYS A 64 -3.40 6.99 6.63
N LYS A 65 -2.54 7.91 7.06
CA LYS A 65 -1.87 8.84 6.15
C LYS A 65 -0.94 8.13 5.17
N ASP A 66 -0.16 7.16 5.65
CA ASP A 66 0.73 6.36 4.81
C ASP A 66 -0.10 5.58 3.77
N PHE A 67 -1.21 4.96 4.17
CA PHE A 67 -2.12 4.25 3.28
C PHE A 67 -2.76 5.16 2.22
N GLU A 68 -3.25 6.35 2.60
CA GLU A 68 -3.81 7.30 1.62
C GLU A 68 -2.73 7.80 0.64
N SER A 69 -1.48 7.93 1.09
CA SER A 69 -0.35 8.30 0.22
C SER A 69 -0.05 7.20 -0.80
N LEU A 70 -0.03 5.93 -0.36
CA LEU A 70 0.13 4.77 -1.25
C LEU A 70 -1.02 4.63 -2.24
N LYS A 71 -2.25 4.85 -1.78
CA LYS A 71 -3.43 4.85 -2.62
C LYS A 71 -3.35 5.94 -3.70
N ALA A 72 -2.92 7.15 -3.34
CA ALA A 72 -2.70 8.23 -4.28
C ALA A 72 -1.61 7.90 -5.30
N LEU A 73 -0.48 7.32 -4.86
CA LEU A 73 0.61 6.87 -5.74
C LEU A 73 0.11 5.83 -6.75
N ARG A 74 -0.66 4.84 -6.28
CA ARG A 74 -1.28 3.82 -7.13
C ARG A 74 -2.15 4.45 -8.22
N HIS A 75 -2.97 5.44 -7.86
CA HIS A 75 -3.84 6.15 -8.80
C HIS A 75 -3.06 7.03 -9.78
N ALA A 76 -1.96 7.66 -9.35
CA ALA A 76 -1.09 8.44 -10.24
C ALA A 76 -0.42 7.54 -11.30
N ASN A 77 -0.02 6.33 -10.92
CA ASN A 77 0.60 5.35 -11.81
C ASN A 77 -0.40 4.63 -12.75
N TYR A 78 -1.65 5.08 -12.82
CA TYR A 78 -2.69 4.60 -13.73
C TYR A 78 -2.85 5.47 -15.01
N HIS A 79 -2.06 6.54 -15.13
CA HIS A 79 -2.02 7.47 -16.27
C HIS A 79 -0.68 7.40 -17.00
#